data_AF-A0A6H0TG08-F1
#
_entry.id   AF-A0A6H0TG08-F1
#
_cell.length_a   1.000
_cell.length_b   1.000
_cell.length_c   1.000
_cell.angle_alpha   90.00
_cell.angle_beta   90.00
_cell.angle_gamma   90.00
#
_symmetry.space_group_name_H-M   'P 1'
#
loop_
_entity.id
_entity.type
_entity.pdbx_description
1 polymer ?
#
loop_
_entity_poly.entity_id
_entity_poly.type
_entity_poly.pdbx_seq_one_letter_code
_entity_poly.pdbx_strand_id
1 'polypeptide(L)'
;MTILYDKDSLQKNIINLPHWQREAFGSFQLKMTDKNKPFPCIPAQHGFTANHLRYGFIGDPRDTNTSEDFATLLKEYTECSRDTGQYTSLIVFIHTPIDLLRETTVEDFEHIYWSLLNTTSRLDEMEWPTHIPNDPMENTWEFCYHNESYFVYCATPAHVNRQSRHFSCIMLALTPRWVLQGIMNSEKRSRKLKNLIRQRLAAYDKAPIHPSLKDYGEKDNYEWQQYFLRDDETIPSKCPFSRIIKYLHKNK
;
A
#
# COMPACT_ATOMS: atom_id res chain seq x y z
N MET A 1 -8.34 5.82 -18.85
CA MET A 1 -7.03 6.50 -18.75
C MET A 1 -6.91 6.97 -17.31
N THR A 2 -6.10 6.27 -16.54
CA THR A 2 -5.75 6.69 -15.18
C THR A 2 -4.81 7.90 -15.23
N ILE A 3 -4.84 8.70 -14.18
CA ILE A 3 -4.01 9.90 -14.08
C ILE A 3 -3.29 9.84 -12.74
N LEU A 4 -1.97 9.97 -12.78
CA LEU A 4 -1.14 10.12 -11.59
C LEU A 4 -1.09 11.60 -11.17
N TYR A 5 -1.48 11.88 -9.93
CA TYR A 5 -1.52 13.25 -9.40
C TYR A 5 -0.45 13.46 -8.33
N ASP A 6 0.11 14.66 -8.24
CA ASP A 6 0.67 15.19 -7.00
C ASP A 6 -0.44 15.89 -6.17
N LYS A 7 -0.16 16.19 -4.89
CA LYS A 7 -1.12 16.81 -3.98
C LYS A 7 -1.61 18.18 -4.47
N ASP A 8 -0.70 19.03 -4.93
CA ASP A 8 -1.00 20.41 -5.30
C ASP A 8 -1.82 20.45 -6.59
N SER A 9 -1.51 19.59 -7.55
CA SER A 9 -2.28 19.39 -8.78
C SER A 9 -3.69 18.85 -8.48
N LEU A 10 -3.81 17.91 -7.55
CA LEU A 10 -5.11 17.35 -7.13
C LEU A 10 -5.96 18.40 -6.40
N GLN A 11 -5.35 19.19 -5.49
CA GLN A 11 -6.04 20.27 -4.78
C GLN A 11 -6.55 21.37 -5.72
N LYS A 12 -5.75 21.76 -6.73
CA LYS A 12 -6.18 22.75 -7.74
C LYS A 12 -7.36 22.29 -8.58
N ASN A 13 -7.43 20.99 -8.88
CA ASN A 13 -8.45 20.40 -9.74
C ASN A 13 -9.57 19.67 -8.98
N ILE A 14 -9.61 19.79 -7.65
CA ILE A 14 -10.50 19.00 -6.80
C ILE A 14 -11.96 19.10 -7.24
N ILE A 15 -12.43 20.28 -7.66
CA ILE A 15 -13.83 20.50 -8.07
C ILE A 15 -14.23 19.73 -9.34
N ASN A 16 -13.25 19.40 -10.19
CA ASN A 16 -13.47 18.68 -11.45
C ASN A 16 -13.46 17.16 -11.26
N LEU A 17 -13.02 16.66 -10.10
CA LEU A 17 -13.03 15.22 -9.81
C LEU A 17 -14.45 14.74 -9.48
N PRO A 18 -14.83 13.50 -9.84
CA PRO A 18 -16.04 12.85 -9.33
C PRO A 18 -16.19 12.94 -7.81
N HIS A 19 -17.44 12.98 -7.32
CA HIS A 19 -17.75 13.19 -5.90
C HIS A 19 -16.95 12.28 -4.95
N TRP A 20 -16.96 10.97 -5.21
CA TRP A 20 -16.29 9.99 -4.36
C TRP A 20 -14.77 10.20 -4.29
N GLN A 21 -14.14 10.67 -5.37
CA GLN A 21 -12.70 10.95 -5.41
C GLN A 21 -12.36 12.16 -4.54
N ARG A 22 -13.22 13.19 -4.57
CA ARG A 22 -13.08 14.36 -3.70
C ARG A 22 -13.22 13.99 -2.23
N GLU A 23 -14.20 13.15 -1.91
CA GLU A 23 -14.40 12.65 -0.55
C GLU A 23 -13.21 11.82 -0.07
N ALA A 24 -12.76 10.85 -0.88
CA ALA A 24 -11.62 10.01 -0.55
C ALA A 24 -10.36 10.85 -0.28
N PHE A 25 -10.00 11.77 -1.18
CA PHE A 25 -8.85 12.64 -0.98
C PHE A 25 -9.03 13.59 0.22
N GLY A 26 -10.23 14.16 0.39
CA GLY A 26 -10.55 15.01 1.54
C GLY A 26 -10.39 14.28 2.87
N SER A 27 -10.91 13.06 2.98
CA SER A 27 -10.74 12.19 4.16
C SER A 27 -9.27 11.85 4.40
N PHE A 28 -8.49 11.60 3.33
CA PHE A 28 -7.05 11.36 3.45
C PHE A 28 -6.31 12.58 3.99
N GLN A 29 -6.60 13.76 3.45
CA GLN A 29 -6.00 15.02 3.91
C GLN A 29 -6.32 15.27 5.40
N LEU A 30 -7.57 15.08 5.82
CA LEU A 30 -7.95 15.17 7.23
C LEU A 30 -7.14 14.19 8.09
N LYS A 31 -7.05 12.91 7.67
CA LYS A 31 -6.29 11.88 8.37
C LYS A 31 -4.80 12.21 8.50
N MET A 32 -4.17 12.79 7.46
CA MET A 32 -2.75 13.16 7.49
C MET A 32 -2.46 14.40 8.33
N THR A 33 -3.42 15.32 8.43
CA THR A 33 -3.26 16.63 9.08
C THR A 33 -3.85 16.72 10.49
N ASP A 34 -4.55 15.69 10.95
CA ASP A 34 -5.13 15.65 12.30
C ASP A 34 -4.04 15.75 13.38
N LYS A 35 -4.10 16.83 14.17
CA LYS A 35 -3.17 17.09 15.29
C LYS A 35 -3.64 16.47 16.60
N ASN A 36 -4.95 16.23 16.74
CA ASN A 36 -5.56 15.66 17.94
C ASN A 36 -5.41 14.14 17.95
N LYS A 37 -5.56 13.52 16.78
CA LYS A 37 -5.36 12.08 16.57
C LYS A 37 -4.38 11.84 15.41
N PRO A 38 -3.07 12.11 15.60
CA PRO A 38 -2.09 12.02 14.52
C PRO A 38 -1.97 10.61 13.97
N PHE A 39 -1.94 10.50 12.63
CA PHE A 39 -1.78 9.21 11.97
C PHE A 39 -0.46 8.53 12.43
N PRO A 40 -0.47 7.21 12.70
CA PRO A 40 0.70 6.54 13.25
C PRO A 40 1.94 6.56 12.35
N CYS A 41 1.76 6.54 11.02
CA CYS A 41 2.87 6.58 10.07
C CYS A 41 3.42 8.00 9.90
N ILE A 42 4.48 8.33 10.65
CA ILE A 42 5.16 9.63 10.56
C ILE A 42 5.72 9.92 9.16
N PRO A 43 6.38 8.97 8.46
CA PRO A 43 6.84 9.23 7.10
C PRO A 43 5.73 9.59 6.13
N ALA A 44 4.54 8.99 6.24
CA ALA A 44 3.39 9.34 5.40
C ALA A 44 2.94 10.79 5.63
N GLN A 45 2.90 11.26 6.88
CA GLN A 45 2.57 12.65 7.19
C GLN A 45 3.61 13.63 6.62
N HIS A 46 4.90 13.27 6.69
CA HIS A 46 5.98 14.06 6.09
C HIS A 46 5.86 14.09 4.56
N GLY A 47 5.62 12.94 3.93
CA GLY A 47 5.41 12.83 2.48
C GLY A 47 4.21 13.67 2.01
N PHE A 48 3.11 13.65 2.75
CA PHE A 48 1.93 14.48 2.47
C PHE A 48 2.27 15.98 2.55
N THR A 49 2.92 16.39 3.64
CA THR A 49 3.28 17.80 3.87
C THR A 49 4.21 18.32 2.77
N ALA A 50 5.22 17.53 2.40
CA ALA A 50 6.24 17.88 1.41
C ALA A 50 5.82 17.68 -0.06
N ASN A 51 4.58 17.25 -0.33
CA ASN A 51 4.12 16.90 -1.69
C ASN A 51 4.94 15.78 -2.38
N HIS A 52 5.46 14.84 -1.59
CA HIS A 52 6.17 13.65 -2.09
C HIS A 52 5.22 12.49 -2.41
N LEU A 53 3.96 12.54 -1.97
CA LEU A 53 3.01 11.48 -2.31
C LEU A 53 2.50 11.68 -3.74
N ARG A 54 2.22 10.55 -4.40
CA ARG A 54 1.46 10.53 -5.65
C ARG A 54 0.13 9.85 -5.41
N TYR A 55 -0.89 10.22 -6.16
CA TYR A 55 -2.26 9.76 -5.97
C TYR A 55 -2.82 9.21 -7.26
N GLY A 56 -3.56 8.12 -7.14
CA GLY A 56 -4.34 7.54 -8.22
C GLY A 56 -5.74 7.15 -7.73
N PHE A 57 -6.67 7.14 -8.66
CA PHE A 57 -8.04 6.67 -8.43
C PHE A 57 -8.34 5.57 -9.45
N ILE A 58 -8.83 4.43 -8.97
CA ILE A 58 -9.22 3.30 -9.82
C ILE A 58 -10.66 2.86 -9.53
N GLY A 59 -11.22 2.08 -10.45
CA GLY A 59 -12.60 1.62 -10.43
C GLY A 59 -12.92 0.59 -9.33
N ASP A 60 -14.05 -0.10 -9.52
CA ASP A 60 -14.47 -1.19 -8.64
C ASP A 60 -13.45 -2.33 -8.72
N PRO A 61 -12.94 -2.86 -7.59
CA PRO A 61 -11.91 -3.90 -7.62
C PRO A 61 -12.41 -5.25 -8.17
N ARG A 62 -13.71 -5.41 -8.38
CA ARG A 62 -14.32 -6.59 -9.02
C ARG A 62 -14.24 -6.54 -10.55
N ASP A 63 -13.99 -5.36 -11.12
CA ASP A 63 -13.84 -5.17 -12.57
C ASP A 63 -12.42 -5.51 -13.05
N THR A 64 -12.32 -6.19 -14.18
CA THR A 64 -11.03 -6.57 -14.77
C THR A 64 -10.18 -5.35 -15.14
N ASN A 65 -10.81 -4.30 -15.65
CA ASN A 65 -10.13 -3.08 -16.09
C ASN A 65 -9.44 -2.34 -14.92
N THR A 66 -9.91 -2.53 -13.69
CA THR A 66 -9.32 -1.90 -12.49
C THR A 66 -7.89 -2.38 -12.25
N SER A 67 -7.57 -3.63 -12.60
CA SER A 67 -6.18 -4.14 -12.50
C SER A 67 -5.28 -3.54 -13.58
N GLU A 68 -5.79 -3.27 -14.78
CA GLU A 68 -5.05 -2.61 -15.86
C GLU A 68 -4.79 -1.14 -15.54
N ASP A 69 -5.80 -0.46 -14.99
CA ASP A 69 -5.70 0.90 -14.48
C ASP A 69 -4.65 1.00 -13.35
N PHE A 70 -4.63 0.03 -12.43
CA PHE A 70 -3.65 -0.03 -11.35
C PHE A 70 -2.24 -0.34 -11.85
N ALA A 71 -2.08 -1.28 -12.80
CA ALA A 71 -0.82 -1.57 -13.48
C ALA A 71 -0.24 -0.31 -14.14
N THR A 72 -1.08 0.44 -14.86
CA THR A 72 -0.69 1.70 -15.52
C THR A 72 -0.21 2.74 -14.50
N LEU A 73 -0.97 2.96 -13.41
CA LEU A 73 -0.58 3.88 -12.35
C LEU A 73 0.73 3.49 -11.67
N LEU A 74 0.93 2.20 -11.42
CA LEU A 74 2.12 1.71 -10.75
C LEU A 74 3.35 1.85 -11.65
N LYS A 75 3.22 1.61 -12.96
CA LYS A 75 4.26 1.90 -13.94
C LYS A 75 4.64 3.38 -13.95
N GLU A 76 3.67 4.28 -14.16
CA GLU A 76 3.90 5.73 -14.17
C GLU A 76 4.56 6.21 -12.86
N TYR A 77 4.09 5.70 -11.73
CA TYR A 77 4.68 6.01 -10.43
C TYR A 77 6.12 5.51 -10.33
N THR A 78 6.39 4.27 -10.75
CA THR A 78 7.75 3.69 -10.72
C THR A 78 8.71 4.59 -11.46
N GLU A 79 8.35 4.99 -12.68
CA GLU A 79 9.14 5.82 -13.58
C GLU A 79 9.48 7.20 -12.96
N CYS A 80 8.53 7.82 -12.23
CA CYS A 80 8.76 9.15 -11.63
C CYS A 80 9.16 9.15 -10.15
N SER A 81 9.16 7.99 -9.47
CA SER A 81 9.28 7.91 -8.01
C SER A 81 10.58 8.48 -7.47
N ARG A 82 11.70 8.27 -8.17
CA ARG A 82 13.03 8.70 -7.71
C ARG A 82 13.19 10.23 -7.71
N ASP A 83 12.45 10.93 -8.57
CA ASP A 83 12.45 12.39 -8.65
C ASP A 83 11.37 13.05 -7.77
N THR A 84 10.54 12.24 -7.11
CA THR A 84 9.38 12.72 -6.35
C THR A 84 9.74 13.16 -4.92
N GLY A 85 10.74 12.52 -4.30
CA GLY A 85 11.25 12.89 -2.97
C GLY A 85 11.42 11.72 -2.00
N GLN A 86 12.19 11.95 -0.94
CA GLN A 86 12.67 10.89 -0.02
C GLN A 86 11.58 10.22 0.85
N TYR A 87 10.34 10.71 0.81
CA TYR A 87 9.20 10.15 1.55
C TYR A 87 8.07 9.76 0.57
N THR A 88 8.42 9.41 -0.66
CA THR A 88 7.42 9.12 -1.68
C THR A 88 6.73 7.79 -1.43
N SER A 89 5.42 7.79 -1.69
CA SER A 89 4.58 6.60 -1.84
C SER A 89 3.50 6.92 -2.88
N LEU A 90 3.03 5.90 -3.58
CA LEU A 90 1.79 5.98 -4.35
C LEU A 90 0.60 5.62 -3.45
N ILE A 91 -0.34 6.54 -3.33
CA ILE A 91 -1.62 6.35 -2.64
C ILE A 91 -2.69 6.08 -3.68
N VAL A 92 -3.30 4.90 -3.66
CA VAL A 92 -4.38 4.55 -4.60
C VAL A 92 -5.69 4.42 -3.84
N PHE A 93 -6.68 5.19 -4.26
CA PHE A 93 -8.06 5.05 -3.78
C PHE A 93 -8.85 4.21 -4.78
N ILE A 94 -9.51 3.18 -4.28
CA ILE A 94 -10.27 2.24 -5.10
C ILE A 94 -11.76 2.47 -4.84
N HIS A 95 -12.53 2.71 -5.91
CA HIS A 95 -13.96 2.92 -5.77
C HIS A 95 -14.61 1.69 -5.11
N THR A 96 -15.25 1.90 -3.95
CA THR A 96 -15.84 0.83 -3.14
C THR A 96 -17.34 1.10 -3.03
N PRO A 97 -18.17 0.56 -3.94
CA PRO A 97 -19.59 0.88 -3.97
C PRO A 97 -20.34 0.30 -2.77
N ILE A 98 -21.54 0.83 -2.51
CA ILE A 98 -22.31 0.54 -1.28
C ILE A 98 -22.66 -0.93 -1.13
N ASP A 99 -22.94 -1.63 -2.24
CA ASP A 99 -23.18 -3.08 -2.23
C ASP A 99 -21.96 -3.85 -1.75
N LEU A 100 -20.75 -3.45 -2.17
CA LEU A 100 -19.51 -4.03 -1.68
C LEU A 100 -19.29 -3.68 -0.19
N LEU A 101 -19.68 -2.51 0.29
CA LEU A 101 -19.50 -2.13 1.70
C LEU A 101 -20.34 -2.95 2.68
N ARG A 102 -21.56 -3.35 2.30
CA ARG A 102 -22.56 -3.91 3.24
C ARG A 102 -22.34 -5.38 3.59
N GLU A 103 -21.63 -6.12 2.75
CA GLU A 103 -21.54 -7.58 2.83
C GLU A 103 -20.11 -8.09 2.96
N THR A 104 -19.12 -7.19 2.99
CA THR A 104 -17.70 -7.56 2.90
C THR A 104 -17.02 -7.46 4.26
N THR A 105 -16.47 -8.59 4.73
CA THR A 105 -15.66 -8.68 5.94
C THR A 105 -14.22 -8.18 5.70
N VAL A 106 -13.42 -8.09 6.77
CA VAL A 106 -11.99 -7.74 6.65
C VAL A 106 -11.25 -8.79 5.81
N GLU A 107 -11.61 -10.07 5.97
CA GLU A 107 -11.10 -11.20 5.21
C GLU A 107 -11.51 -11.12 3.73
N ASP A 108 -12.74 -10.74 3.41
CA ASP A 108 -13.16 -10.58 2.02
C ASP A 108 -12.37 -9.45 1.33
N PHE A 109 -12.13 -8.34 2.02
CA PHE A 109 -11.24 -7.30 1.52
C PHE A 109 -9.78 -7.76 1.39
N GLU A 110 -9.31 -8.66 2.26
CA GLU A 110 -7.99 -9.30 2.11
C GLU A 110 -7.91 -10.11 0.82
N HIS A 111 -8.95 -10.88 0.49
CA HIS A 111 -9.01 -11.63 -0.77
C HIS A 111 -9.03 -10.69 -1.99
N ILE A 112 -9.81 -9.61 -1.94
CA ILE A 112 -9.85 -8.59 -2.99
C ILE A 112 -8.47 -7.96 -3.18
N TYR A 113 -7.81 -7.58 -2.09
CA TYR A 113 -6.46 -7.01 -2.09
C TYR A 113 -5.44 -7.92 -2.77
N TRP A 114 -5.39 -9.20 -2.39
CA TRP A 114 -4.45 -10.14 -2.99
C TRP A 114 -4.80 -10.50 -4.44
N SER A 115 -6.09 -10.55 -4.78
CA SER A 115 -6.54 -10.74 -6.17
C SER A 115 -6.08 -9.61 -7.08
N LEU A 116 -6.19 -8.36 -6.62
CA LEU A 116 -5.71 -7.18 -7.34
C LEU A 116 -4.18 -7.25 -7.56
N LEU A 117 -3.39 -7.56 -6.52
CA LEU A 117 -1.94 -7.69 -6.66
C LEU A 117 -1.53 -8.82 -7.62
N ASN A 118 -2.18 -9.98 -7.51
CA ASN A 118 -1.91 -11.11 -8.39
C ASN A 118 -2.24 -10.79 -9.85
N THR A 119 -3.38 -10.15 -10.11
CA THR A 119 -3.79 -9.78 -11.47
C THR A 119 -2.86 -8.73 -12.05
N THR A 120 -2.53 -7.70 -11.26
CA THR A 120 -1.59 -6.64 -11.64
C THR A 120 -0.21 -7.20 -11.96
N SER A 121 0.33 -8.11 -11.14
CA SER A 121 1.64 -8.73 -11.40
C SER A 121 1.70 -9.50 -12.73
N ARG A 122 0.59 -10.06 -13.21
CA ARG A 122 0.53 -10.76 -14.51
C ARG A 122 0.63 -9.81 -15.70
N LEU A 123 0.27 -8.55 -15.49
CA LEU A 123 0.34 -7.45 -16.45
C LEU A 123 1.71 -6.76 -16.45
N ASP A 124 2.65 -7.16 -15.59
CA ASP A 124 3.98 -6.59 -15.60
C ASP A 124 4.71 -6.93 -16.91
N GLU A 125 5.23 -5.87 -17.55
CA GLU A 125 6.03 -5.93 -18.77
C GLU A 125 7.49 -6.21 -18.46
N MET A 126 7.91 -6.01 -17.21
CA MET A 126 9.28 -6.21 -16.75
C MET A 126 9.43 -7.59 -16.10
N GLU A 127 10.65 -8.13 -16.20
CA GLU A 127 11.00 -9.31 -15.41
C GLU A 127 11.12 -8.97 -13.93
N TRP A 128 10.83 -9.96 -13.08
CA TRP A 128 10.99 -9.80 -11.64
C TRP A 128 12.46 -9.56 -11.30
N PRO A 129 12.77 -8.61 -10.39
CA PRO A 129 14.15 -8.29 -10.07
C PRO A 129 14.93 -9.51 -9.57
N THR A 130 16.09 -9.77 -10.15
CA THR A 130 16.90 -10.97 -9.83
C THR A 130 17.42 -11.03 -8.39
N HIS A 131 17.40 -9.90 -7.69
CA HIS A 131 17.84 -9.77 -6.30
C HIS A 131 16.72 -9.94 -5.28
N ILE A 132 15.45 -10.01 -5.73
CA ILE A 132 14.30 -10.28 -4.88
C ILE A 132 13.89 -11.74 -5.10
N PRO A 133 13.75 -12.55 -4.03
CA PRO A 133 13.36 -13.94 -4.18
C PRO A 133 11.98 -14.08 -4.82
N ASN A 134 11.73 -15.25 -5.41
CA ASN A 134 10.44 -15.57 -6.00
C ASN A 134 9.45 -16.17 -5.00
N ASP A 135 9.98 -16.83 -3.95
CA ASP A 135 9.17 -17.46 -2.92
C ASP A 135 8.78 -16.42 -1.85
N PRO A 136 7.47 -16.16 -1.64
CA PRO A 136 7.02 -15.26 -0.58
C PRO A 136 7.29 -15.79 0.84
N MET A 137 7.75 -17.03 0.98
CA MET A 137 8.26 -17.57 2.23
C MET A 137 9.75 -17.26 2.46
N GLU A 138 10.40 -16.49 1.59
CA GLU A 138 11.73 -15.93 1.88
C GLU A 138 11.60 -14.58 2.57
N ASN A 139 12.40 -14.35 3.61
CA ASN A 139 12.27 -13.17 4.48
C ASN A 139 12.68 -11.82 3.85
N THR A 140 13.24 -11.87 2.65
CA THR A 140 13.57 -10.71 1.81
C THR A 140 12.63 -10.58 0.61
N TRP A 141 11.60 -11.41 0.51
CA TRP A 141 10.58 -11.25 -0.52
C TRP A 141 9.81 -9.94 -0.36
N GLU A 142 9.51 -9.30 -1.49
CA GLU A 142 8.57 -8.19 -1.58
C GLU A 142 7.79 -8.25 -2.88
N PHE A 143 6.60 -7.65 -2.88
CA PHE A 143 5.87 -7.46 -4.13
C PHE A 143 6.68 -6.55 -5.06
N CYS A 144 6.93 -7.01 -6.28
CA CYS A 144 7.62 -6.23 -7.30
C CYS A 144 6.68 -5.93 -8.47
N TYR A 145 6.84 -4.73 -9.03
CA TYR A 145 6.22 -4.34 -10.29
C TYR A 145 7.15 -3.39 -11.04
N HIS A 146 7.25 -3.52 -12.35
CA HIS A 146 8.08 -2.66 -13.20
C HIS A 146 9.54 -2.56 -12.72
N ASN A 147 10.12 -3.71 -12.32
CA ASN A 147 11.48 -3.85 -11.78
C ASN A 147 11.76 -3.07 -10.47
N GLU A 148 10.74 -2.68 -9.72
CA GLU A 148 10.87 -2.05 -8.40
C GLU A 148 10.13 -2.86 -7.34
N SER A 149 10.68 -2.89 -6.12
CA SER A 149 10.12 -3.61 -4.97
C SER A 149 9.34 -2.67 -4.05
N TYR A 150 8.16 -3.09 -3.59
CA TYR A 150 7.24 -2.28 -2.83
C TYR A 150 6.79 -2.95 -1.54
N PHE A 151 6.77 -2.16 -0.45
CA PHE A 151 5.88 -2.44 0.66
C PHE A 151 4.49 -1.94 0.31
N VAL A 152 3.48 -2.83 0.36
CA VAL A 152 2.12 -2.53 -0.08
C VAL A 152 1.18 -2.53 1.12
N TYR A 153 0.95 -1.36 1.68
CA TYR A 153 -0.03 -1.15 2.74
C TYR A 153 -1.46 -1.18 2.19
N CYS A 154 -2.39 -1.80 2.91
CA CYS A 154 -3.83 -1.72 2.66
C CYS A 154 -4.60 -1.16 3.87
N ALA A 155 -5.62 -0.34 3.60
CA ALA A 155 -6.66 0.07 4.52
C ALA A 155 -8.04 -0.17 3.90
N THR A 156 -9.03 -0.54 4.72
CA THR A 156 -10.37 -0.90 4.24
C THR A 156 -11.47 -0.29 5.10
N PRO A 157 -12.71 -0.22 4.58
CA PRO A 157 -13.87 0.21 5.37
C PRO A 157 -14.24 -0.76 6.49
N ALA A 158 -13.91 -2.05 6.36
CA ALA A 158 -14.29 -3.08 7.31
C ALA A 158 -13.46 -3.09 8.61
N HIS A 159 -12.28 -2.44 8.62
CA HIS A 159 -11.46 -2.36 9.84
C HIS A 159 -12.13 -1.50 10.91
N VAL A 160 -12.38 -2.06 12.07
CA VAL A 160 -13.01 -1.40 13.23
C VAL A 160 -12.03 -1.30 14.40
N ASN A 161 -11.25 -2.34 14.68
CA ASN A 161 -10.32 -2.38 15.81
C ASN A 161 -8.96 -1.78 15.46
N ARG A 162 -8.49 -1.93 14.22
CA ARG A 162 -7.29 -1.29 13.69
C ARG A 162 -7.66 -0.04 12.90
N GLN A 163 -7.95 1.04 13.61
CA GLN A 163 -8.29 2.33 13.02
C GLN A 163 -7.19 2.89 12.11
N SER A 164 -5.94 2.52 12.35
CA SER A 164 -4.80 2.80 11.49
C SER A 164 -5.08 2.29 10.08
N ARG A 165 -5.61 1.06 9.97
CA ARG A 165 -6.04 0.34 8.76
C ARG A 165 -7.47 0.67 8.29
N HIS A 166 -8.20 1.53 8.98
CA HIS A 166 -9.53 1.96 8.54
C HIS A 166 -9.47 3.10 7.50
N PHE A 167 -10.26 3.01 6.43
CA PHE A 167 -10.50 4.11 5.49
C PHE A 167 -11.88 3.98 4.83
N SER A 168 -12.47 5.08 4.35
CA SER A 168 -13.86 5.11 3.83
C SER A 168 -14.06 4.33 2.52
N CYS A 169 -12.98 4.03 1.82
CA CYS A 169 -12.89 3.12 0.68
C CYS A 169 -11.64 2.25 0.84
N ILE A 170 -11.42 1.26 -0.04
CA ILE A 170 -10.13 0.58 -0.06
C ILE A 170 -9.06 1.60 -0.47
N MET A 171 -8.00 1.69 0.33
CA MET A 171 -6.86 2.57 0.09
C MET A 171 -5.56 1.79 0.18
N LEU A 172 -4.76 1.86 -0.88
CA LEU A 172 -3.43 1.28 -0.92
C LEU A 172 -2.37 2.37 -0.77
N ALA A 173 -1.25 2.03 -0.11
CA ALA A 173 -0.04 2.82 -0.18
C ALA A 173 1.13 1.93 -0.60
N LEU A 174 1.71 2.21 -1.76
CA LEU A 174 2.86 1.49 -2.31
C LEU A 174 4.11 2.33 -2.08
N THR A 175 5.00 1.82 -1.25
CA THR A 175 6.24 2.52 -0.88
C THR A 175 7.44 1.72 -1.37
N PRO A 176 8.27 2.28 -2.26
CA PRO A 176 9.47 1.60 -2.72
C PRO A 176 10.40 1.22 -1.57
N ARG A 177 11.08 0.06 -1.66
CA ARG A 177 12.06 -0.37 -0.65
C ARG A 177 13.17 0.65 -0.42
N TRP A 178 13.63 1.32 -1.48
CA TRP A 178 14.67 2.35 -1.36
C TRP A 178 14.22 3.54 -0.49
N VAL A 179 12.93 3.88 -0.47
CA VAL A 179 12.37 4.92 0.42
C VAL A 179 12.46 4.45 1.86
N LEU A 180 12.03 3.22 2.14
CA LEU A 180 12.07 2.64 3.48
C LEU A 180 13.51 2.53 4.01
N GLN A 181 14.44 2.08 3.18
CA GLN A 181 15.87 2.03 3.51
C GLN A 181 16.45 3.43 3.75
N GLY A 182 16.08 4.42 2.92
CA GLY A 182 16.49 5.81 3.10
C GLY A 182 16.03 6.40 4.44
N ILE A 183 14.78 6.11 4.85
CA ILE A 183 14.22 6.51 6.14
C ILE A 183 14.92 5.80 7.31
N MET A 184 15.29 4.53 7.12
CA MET A 184 15.86 3.66 8.16
C MET A 184 17.40 3.57 8.13
N ASN A 185 18.07 4.43 7.38
CA ASN A 185 19.52 4.36 7.11
C ASN A 185 20.44 4.47 8.34
N SER A 186 19.90 4.89 9.49
CA SER A 186 20.63 5.01 10.75
C SER A 186 19.94 4.19 11.82
N GLU A 187 20.66 3.25 12.44
CA GLU A 187 20.11 2.36 13.47
C GLU A 187 19.46 3.15 14.61
N LYS A 188 20.13 4.19 15.14
CA LYS A 188 19.61 5.04 16.22
C LYS A 188 18.32 5.76 15.81
N ARG A 189 18.27 6.32 14.59
CA ARG A 189 17.07 7.03 14.10
C ARG A 189 15.94 6.06 13.81
N SER A 190 16.24 4.93 13.18
CA SER A 190 15.30 3.85 12.87
C SER A 190 14.64 3.33 14.15
N ARG A 191 15.43 3.00 15.19
CA ARG A 191 14.91 2.54 16.49
C ARG A 191 13.99 3.58 17.14
N LYS A 192 14.40 4.85 17.15
CA LYS A 192 13.58 5.94 17.69
C LYS A 192 12.27 6.10 16.92
N LEU A 193 12.33 6.06 15.59
CA LEU A 193 11.16 6.17 14.71
C LEU A 193 10.20 5.01 14.93
N LYS A 194 10.69 3.77 14.93
CA LYS A 194 9.90 2.55 15.18
C LYS A 194 9.20 2.60 16.54
N ASN A 195 9.91 2.99 17.59
CA ASN A 195 9.31 3.15 18.93
C ASN A 195 8.18 4.18 18.94
N LEU A 196 8.37 5.32 18.27
CA LEU A 196 7.34 6.35 18.20
C LEU A 196 6.13 5.91 17.37
N ILE A 197 6.34 5.19 16.25
CA ILE A 197 5.26 4.61 15.45
C ILE A 197 4.47 3.59 16.29
N ARG A 198 5.16 2.70 17.03
CA ARG A 198 4.53 1.72 17.92
C ARG A 198 3.70 2.38 19.02
N GLN A 199 4.21 3.45 19.64
CA GLN A 199 3.46 4.24 20.62
C GLN A 199 2.20 4.88 20.01
N ARG A 200 2.30 5.45 18.80
CA ARG A 200 1.15 6.01 18.11
C ARG A 200 0.13 4.94 17.74
N LEU A 201 0.56 3.78 17.24
CA LEU A 201 -0.33 2.65 16.94
C LEU A 201 -1.11 2.24 18.19
N ALA A 202 -0.44 2.05 19.32
CA ALA A 202 -1.09 1.67 20.59
C ALA A 202 -2.10 2.71 21.09
N ALA A 203 -1.92 3.99 20.77
CA ALA A 203 -2.88 5.05 21.11
C ALA A 203 -4.00 5.24 20.05
N TYR A 204 -3.76 4.80 18.81
CA TYR A 204 -4.65 5.04 17.68
C TYR A 204 -5.64 3.89 17.47
N ASP A 205 -5.16 2.66 17.66
CA ASP A 205 -5.89 1.42 17.48
C ASP A 205 -6.49 0.92 18.80
N LYS A 206 -7.60 0.19 18.72
CA LYS A 206 -8.18 -0.55 19.84
C LYS A 206 -7.52 -1.92 19.99
N ALA A 207 -7.05 -2.50 18.89
CA ALA A 207 -6.31 -3.76 18.87
C ALA A 207 -4.85 -3.56 19.33
N PRO A 208 -4.22 -4.58 19.93
CA PRO A 208 -2.78 -4.56 20.22
C PRO A 208 -1.95 -4.46 18.93
N ILE A 209 -0.68 -4.06 19.04
CA ILE A 209 0.24 -4.02 17.90
C ILE A 209 0.36 -5.43 17.30
N HIS A 210 0.08 -5.56 16.00
CA HIS A 210 0.08 -6.86 15.33
C HIS A 210 1.48 -7.52 15.37
N PRO A 211 1.59 -8.81 15.71
CA PRO A 211 2.87 -9.50 15.88
C PRO A 211 3.71 -9.60 14.59
N SER A 212 3.06 -9.56 13.43
CA SER A 212 3.76 -9.56 12.13
C SER A 212 4.53 -8.26 11.84
N LEU A 213 4.30 -7.16 12.57
CA LEU A 213 5.01 -5.89 12.35
C LEU A 213 6.48 -5.99 12.80
N LYS A 214 7.33 -6.50 11.92
CA LYS A 214 8.74 -6.88 12.14
C LYS A 214 9.68 -6.19 11.15
N ASP A 215 10.98 -6.35 11.36
CA ASP A 215 11.97 -5.76 10.46
C ASP A 215 12.18 -6.62 9.22
N TYR A 216 12.24 -5.97 8.06
CA TYR A 216 12.53 -6.62 6.79
C TYR A 216 13.83 -7.43 6.85
N GLY A 217 13.80 -8.68 6.36
CA GLY A 217 14.95 -9.58 6.39
C GLY A 217 15.22 -10.29 7.72
N GLU A 218 14.43 -10.08 8.77
CA GLU A 218 14.51 -10.90 9.99
C GLU A 218 14.15 -12.37 9.67
N LYS A 219 14.82 -13.34 10.31
CA LYS A 219 14.70 -14.77 9.99
C LYS A 219 13.25 -15.30 10.03
N ASP A 220 12.45 -14.80 10.97
CA ASP A 220 11.06 -15.21 11.17
C ASP A 220 10.06 -14.11 10.75
N ASN A 221 10.47 -13.21 9.86
CA ASN A 221 9.61 -12.21 9.23
C ASN A 221 9.34 -12.58 7.78
N TYR A 222 8.07 -12.60 7.39
CA TYR A 222 7.66 -12.70 5.99
C TYR A 222 6.93 -11.42 5.64
N GLU A 223 7.51 -10.61 4.74
CA GLU A 223 7.08 -9.23 4.54
C GLU A 223 5.60 -9.12 4.13
N TRP A 224 5.10 -10.08 3.34
CA TRP A 224 3.71 -10.14 2.90
C TRP A 224 2.70 -10.19 4.07
N GLN A 225 3.09 -10.71 5.23
CA GLN A 225 2.23 -10.76 6.42
C GLN A 225 1.97 -9.37 7.02
N GLN A 226 2.74 -8.35 6.60
CA GLN A 226 2.61 -6.97 7.08
C GLN A 226 1.75 -6.10 6.16
N TYR A 227 1.55 -6.55 4.92
CA TYR A 227 0.90 -5.79 3.87
C TYR A 227 -0.58 -5.57 4.19
N PHE A 228 -1.29 -6.66 4.50
CA PHE A 228 -2.66 -6.65 4.98
C PHE A 228 -2.70 -7.19 6.41
N LEU A 229 -3.27 -6.41 7.35
CA LEU A 229 -3.44 -6.83 8.74
C LEU A 229 -4.92 -6.88 9.05
N ARG A 230 -5.42 -8.03 9.51
CA ARG A 230 -6.80 -8.18 9.98
C ARG A 230 -7.02 -7.44 11.29
N ASP A 231 -8.26 -7.30 11.73
CA ASP A 231 -8.57 -6.62 12.99
C ASP A 231 -8.12 -7.39 14.24
N ASP A 232 -7.96 -8.70 14.12
CA ASP A 232 -7.34 -9.57 15.12
C ASP A 232 -5.86 -9.81 14.80
N GLU A 233 -5.28 -10.90 15.33
CA GLU A 233 -3.90 -11.32 15.08
C GLU A 233 -3.81 -12.52 14.13
N THR A 234 -4.93 -12.90 13.49
CA THR A 234 -4.93 -14.01 12.55
C THR A 234 -4.26 -13.60 11.24
N ILE A 235 -3.58 -14.56 10.64
CA ILE A 235 -2.91 -14.42 9.35
C ILE A 235 -3.24 -15.62 8.48
N PRO A 236 -3.22 -15.48 7.14
CA PRO A 236 -3.25 -16.63 6.24
C PRO A 236 -2.14 -17.63 6.55
N SER A 237 -2.42 -18.93 6.40
CA SER A 237 -1.44 -20.00 6.64
C SER A 237 -0.32 -20.05 5.60
N LYS A 238 -0.53 -19.42 4.44
CA LYS A 238 0.43 -19.26 3.34
C LYS A 238 0.20 -17.93 2.64
N CYS A 239 1.21 -17.43 1.95
CA CYS A 239 1.06 -16.21 1.16
C CYS A 239 -0.01 -16.41 0.06
N PRO A 240 -1.04 -15.54 -0.04
CA PRO A 240 -2.02 -15.59 -1.12
C PRO A 240 -1.48 -15.09 -2.46
N PHE A 241 -0.29 -14.49 -2.49
CA PHE A 241 0.38 -14.12 -3.73
C PHE A 241 0.86 -15.38 -4.47
N SER A 242 0.55 -15.45 -5.76
CA SER A 242 0.96 -16.53 -6.65
C SER A 242 1.44 -15.93 -7.97
N ARG A 243 2.76 -15.91 -8.16
CA ARG A 243 3.35 -15.50 -9.42
C ARG A 243 3.19 -16.60 -10.46
N ILE A 244 2.64 -16.28 -11.63
CA ILE A 244 2.76 -17.16 -12.79
C ILE A 244 4.15 -16.93 -13.37
N ILE A 245 5.05 -17.90 -13.19
CA ILE A 245 6.33 -17.91 -13.88
C ILE A 245 6.05 -18.20 -15.35
N LYS A 246 6.11 -17.17 -16.21
CA LYS A 246 6.09 -17.36 -17.66
C LYS A 246 7.39 -18.08 -18.03
N TYR A 247 7.36 -19.40 -18.14
CA TYR A 247 8.46 -20.13 -18.73
C TYR A 247 8.55 -19.68 -20.19
N LEU A 248 9.51 -18.81 -20.50
CA LEU A 248 9.96 -18.63 -21.86
C LEU A 248 10.46 -20.00 -22.32
N HIS A 249 9.71 -20.62 -23.23
CA HIS A 249 10.22 -21.75 -24.01
C HIS A 249 11.51 -21.28 -24.69
N LYS A 250 12.66 -21.57 -24.05
CA LYS A 250 13.94 -21.63 -24.75
C LYS A 250 13.81 -22.77 -25.76
N ASN A 251 13.36 -22.43 -26.97
CA ASN A 251 13.53 -23.30 -28.11
C ASN A 251 15.04 -23.54 -28.26
N LYS A 252 15.40 -24.82 -28.12
CA LYS A 252 16.72 -25.36 -28.45
C LYS A 252 17.00 -25.20 -29.93
#